data_AF-A0A380K3C4-F1
#
_entry.id   AF-A0A380K3C4-F1
#
_cell.length_a   1.000
_cell.length_b   1.000
_cell.length_c   1.000
_cell.angle_alpha   90.00
_cell.angle_beta   90.00
_cell.angle_gamma   90.00
#
_symmetry.space_group_name_H-M   'P 1'
#
loop_
_entity.id
_entity.type
_entity.pdbx_description
1 polymer ?
#
loop_
_entity_poly.entity_id
_entity_poly.type
_entity_poly.pdbx_seq_one_letter_code
_entity_poly.pdbx_strand_id
1 'polypeptide(L)' 'MVEITDGKAIPESIRELRQELQEKGIIENGILKESQFFNSPSYAASFVLGINTNGRTDWKDSNGCTLKEIEENM' A
#
# COMPACT_ATOMS: atom_id res chain seq x y z
N MET A 1 4.86 -6.65 4.82
CA MET A 1 6.06 -6.44 4.00
C MET A 1 5.61 -5.70 2.75
N VAL A 2 6.40 -4.74 2.28
CA VAL A 2 6.15 -4.02 1.03
C VAL A 2 6.78 -4.84 -0.09
N GLU A 3 6.01 -5.10 -1.16
CA GLU A 3 6.54 -5.74 -2.37
C GLU A 3 7.68 -4.88 -2.93
N ILE A 4 8.71 -5.50 -3.50
CA ILE A 4 9.86 -4.78 -4.06
C ILE A 4 9.80 -4.63 -5.58
N THR A 5 8.88 -5.34 -6.23
CA THR A 5 8.70 -5.29 -7.68
C THR A 5 7.34 -4.69 -8.00
N ASP A 6 7.32 -3.80 -8.99
CA ASP A 6 6.11 -3.14 -9.45
C ASP A 6 5.48 -3.88 -10.62
N GLY A 7 4.15 -4.00 -10.59
CA GLY A 7 3.37 -4.44 -11.72
C GLY A 7 3.32 -3.40 -12.83
N LYS A 8 3.14 -3.85 -14.07
CA LYS A 8 3.17 -2.99 -15.27
C LYS A 8 2.14 -1.85 -15.27
N ALA A 9 1.05 -1.99 -14.54
CA ALA A 9 -0.09 -1.07 -14.54
C ALA A 9 -0.23 -0.26 -13.23
N ILE A 10 0.80 -0.24 -12.37
CA ILE A 10 0.78 0.59 -11.18
C ILE A 10 0.75 2.08 -11.57
N PRO A 11 0.03 2.96 -10.84
CA PRO A 11 0.10 4.40 -11.06
C PRO A 11 1.54 4.92 -10.95
N GLU A 12 1.92 5.82 -11.85
CA GLU A 12 3.29 6.37 -11.92
C GLU A 12 3.73 7.05 -10.63
N SER A 13 2.85 7.83 -9.99
CA SER A 13 3.14 8.50 -8.72
C SER A 13 3.47 7.53 -7.57
N ILE A 14 2.87 6.33 -7.57
CA ILE A 14 3.20 5.30 -6.57
C ILE A 14 4.57 4.71 -6.84
N ARG A 15 4.89 4.44 -8.11
CA ARG A 15 6.20 3.93 -8.54
C ARG A 15 7.31 4.90 -8.16
N GLU A 16 7.12 6.19 -8.45
CA GLU A 16 8.07 7.25 -8.08
C GLU A 16 8.28 7.32 -6.56
N LEU A 17 7.20 7.32 -5.79
CA LEU A 17 7.28 7.32 -4.32
C LEU A 17 8.02 6.08 -3.78
N ARG A 18 7.70 4.89 -4.30
CA ARG A 18 8.36 3.63 -3.88
C ARG A 18 9.85 3.65 -4.21
N GLN A 19 10.21 4.18 -5.37
CA GLN A 19 11.61 4.33 -5.77
C GLN A 19 12.34 5.32 -4.84
N GLU A 20 11.76 6.50 -4.59
CA GLU A 20 12.34 7.51 -3.70
C GLU A 20 12.59 6.95 -2.29
N LEU A 21 11.63 6.21 -1.73
CA LEU A 21 11.78 5.63 -0.39
C LEU A 21 12.78 4.47 -0.34
N GLN A 22 12.95 3.72 -1.43
CA GLN A 22 14.01 2.72 -1.56
C GLN A 22 15.40 3.37 -1.64
N GLU A 23 15.55 4.41 -2.46
CA GLU A 23 16.80 5.16 -2.60
C GLU A 23 17.23 5.82 -1.28
N LYS A 24 16.26 6.28 -0.48
CA LYS A 24 16.50 6.81 0.88
C LYS A 24 16.77 5.73 1.93
N GLY A 25 16.65 4.44 1.60
CA GLY A 25 16.80 3.33 2.54
C GLY A 25 15.67 3.22 3.58
N ILE A 26 14.56 3.92 3.36
CA ILE A 26 13.34 3.86 4.19
C ILE A 26 12.58 2.57 3.92
N ILE A 27 12.57 2.11 2.66
CA ILE A 27 12.18 0.75 2.29
C ILE A 27 13.45 -0.05 2.05
N GLU A 28 13.72 -1.02 2.92
CA GLU A 28 14.88 -1.92 2.77
C GLU A 28 14.41 -3.36 2.91
N ASN A 29 14.71 -4.20 1.91
CA ASN A 29 14.28 -5.59 1.86
C ASN A 29 12.78 -5.77 2.15
N GLY A 30 11.94 -4.89 1.59
CA GLY A 30 10.48 -4.89 1.81
C GLY A 30 10.02 -4.48 3.21
N ILE A 31 10.92 -3.99 4.06
CA ILE A 31 10.59 -3.45 5.39
C ILE A 31 10.50 -1.94 5.28
N LEU A 32 9.34 -1.38 5.64
CA LEU A 32 9.11 0.05 5.75
C LEU A 32 9.54 0.52 7.15
N LYS A 33 10.57 1.36 7.22
CA LYS A 33 11.16 1.84 8.48
C LYS A 33 10.49 3.08 9.05
N GLU A 34 9.75 3.83 8.24
CA GLU A 34 9.08 5.06 8.63
C GLU A 34 7.62 5.06 8.19
N SER A 35 6.74 5.58 9.05
CA SER A 35 5.31 5.71 8.75
C SER A 35 5.08 6.62 7.55
N GLN A 36 4.22 6.19 6.62
CA GLN A 36 3.81 6.96 5.45
C GLN A 36 2.33 7.34 5.56
N PHE A 37 2.01 8.58 5.18
CA PHE A 37 0.64 9.06 5.09
C PHE A 37 0.13 8.91 3.66
N PHE A 38 -1.13 8.48 3.53
CA PHE A 38 -1.77 8.29 2.23
C PHE A 38 -3.16 8.90 2.23
N ASN A 39 -3.55 9.47 1.09
CA ASN A 39 -4.83 10.17 0.94
C ASN A 39 -6.02 9.21 0.74
N SER A 40 -5.78 7.92 0.52
CA SER A 40 -6.85 6.92 0.41
C SER A 40 -6.38 5.51 0.77
N PRO A 41 -7.31 4.62 1.16
CA PRO A 41 -7.00 3.21 1.42
C PRO A 41 -6.42 2.50 0.20
N SER A 42 -6.93 2.76 -1.00
CA SER A 42 -6.44 2.14 -2.24
C SER A 42 -5.05 2.63 -2.63
N TYR A 43 -4.71 3.89 -2.34
CA TYR A 43 -3.37 4.41 -2.57
C TYR A 43 -2.36 3.74 -1.63
N ALA A 44 -2.71 3.58 -0.35
CA ALA A 44 -1.90 2.83 0.61
C ALA A 44 -1.73 1.35 0.20
N ALA A 45 -2.80 0.69 -0.24
CA ALA A 45 -2.74 -0.71 -0.66
C ALA A 45 -1.89 -0.89 -1.92
N SER A 46 -2.04 0.01 -2.90
CA SER A 46 -1.22 0.00 -4.12
C SER A 46 0.26 0.23 -3.81
N PHE A 47 0.56 1.10 -2.84
CA PHE A 47 1.90 1.32 -2.34
C PHE A 47 2.51 0.05 -1.73
N VAL A 48 1.76 -0.74 -0.95
CA VAL A 48 2.29 -1.96 -0.33
C VAL A 48 2.45 -3.09 -1.35
N LEU A 49 1.47 -3.28 -2.23
CA LEU A 49 1.41 -4.42 -3.14
C LEU A 49 2.14 -4.19 -4.48
N GLY A 50 2.48 -2.95 -4.82
CA GLY A 50 3.13 -2.64 -6.11
C GLY A 50 2.20 -2.82 -7.32
N ILE A 51 0.88 -2.83 -7.14
CA ILE A 51 -0.11 -3.05 -8.21
C ILE A 51 -1.33 -2.13 -8.03
N ASN A 52 -2.13 -1.97 -9.08
CA ASN A 52 -3.45 -1.35 -8.94
C ASN A 52 -4.37 -2.28 -8.12
N THR A 53 -5.05 -1.72 -7.11
CA THR A 53 -5.84 -2.53 -6.19
C THR A 53 -6.96 -1.73 -5.52
N ASN A 54 -7.86 -2.41 -4.82
CA ASN A 54 -8.97 -1.79 -4.08
C ASN A 54 -8.76 -1.95 -2.57
N GLY A 55 -8.19 -0.91 -1.95
CA GLY A 55 -7.87 -0.94 -0.52
C GLY A 55 -9.08 -1.15 0.38
N ARG A 56 -10.30 -0.78 -0.05
CA ARG A 56 -11.52 -1.03 0.75
C ARG A 56 -11.78 -2.53 0.96
N THR A 57 -11.33 -3.39 0.04
CA THR A 57 -11.52 -4.86 0.11
C THR A 57 -10.26 -5.61 0.51
N ASP A 58 -9.09 -5.02 0.29
CA ASP A 58 -7.81 -5.68 0.58
C ASP A 58 -7.39 -5.52 2.04
N TRP A 59 -7.63 -4.35 2.62
CA TRP A 59 -7.36 -4.12 4.03
C TRP A 59 -8.35 -4.89 4.88
N LYS A 60 -7.83 -5.70 5.80
CA LYS A 60 -8.61 -6.52 6.72
C LYS A 60 -8.11 -6.34 8.14
N ASP A 61 -9.04 -6.39 9.08
CA ASP A 61 -8.70 -6.51 10.49
C ASP A 61 -8.21 -7.94 10.83
N SER A 62 -7.89 -8.16 12.11
CA SER A 62 -7.46 -9.48 12.60
C SER A 62 -8.54 -10.56 12.49
N ASN A 63 -9.81 -10.20 12.32
CA ASN A 63 -10.92 -11.13 12.15
C ASN A 63 -11.19 -11.44 10.67
N GLY A 64 -10.47 -10.79 9.75
CA GLY A 64 -10.65 -10.94 8.32
C GLY A 64 -11.74 -10.04 7.72
N CYS A 65 -12.36 -9.17 8.52
CA CYS A 65 -13.34 -8.18 8.06
C CYS A 65 -12.64 -7.10 7.25
N THR A 66 -13.15 -6.83 6.05
CA THR A 66 -12.62 -5.81 5.15
C THR A 66 -12.88 -4.40 5.68
N LEU A 67 -12.06 -3.43 5.29
CA LEU A 67 -12.28 -2.02 5.61
C LEU A 67 -13.68 -1.55 5.17
N LYS A 68 -14.15 -2.00 4.02
CA LYS A 68 -15.51 -1.72 3.52
C LYS A 68 -16.57 -2.18 4.52
N GLU A 69 -16.50 -3.43 4.97
CA GLU A 69 -17.45 -3.99 5.93
C GLU A 69 -17.40 -3.25 7.27
N ILE A 70 -16.21 -2.84 7.72
CA ILE A 70 -16.05 -2.08 8.96
C ILE A 70 -16.70 -0.70 8.84
N GLU A 71 -16.50 0.01 7.72
CA GLU A 71 -17.08 1.33 7.48
C GLU A 71 -18.61 1.29 7.28
N GLU A 72 -19.14 0.26 6.64
CA GLU A 72 -20.59 0.13 6.36
C GLU A 72 -21.38 -0.36 7.57
N ASN A 73 -20.72 -0.98 8.55
CA ASN A 73 -21.35 -1.44 9.80
C ASN A 73 -21.16 -0.46 10.98
N MET A 74 -20.56 0.71 10.74
CA MET A 74 -20.53 1.84 11.69
C MET A 74 -21.78 2.71 11.53
#